data_AF-A0A6G0UHP6-F1
#
_entry.id   AF-A0A6G0UHP6-F1
#
_cell.length_a   1.000
_cell.length_b   1.000
_cell.length_c   1.000
_cell.angle_alpha   90.00
_cell.angle_beta   90.00
_cell.angle_gamma   90.00
#
_symmetry.space_group_name_H-M   'P 1'
#
loop_
_entity.id
_entity.type
_entity.pdbx_description
1 polymer ?
#
loop_
_entity_poly.entity_id
_entity_poly.type
_entity_poly.pdbx_seq_one_letter_code
_entity_poly.pdbx_strand_id
1 'polypeptide(L)'
;MDQRLSEHEVKVLRATSTINKYTYVPFIPADVNEPMVFATGFTDPETRSMKLSPKQRAAFVAYKRASEIMKDPQIIVDLDCAHLRQTVVSDCSFVSSCAVAAQYEKKFNKPLISSIIYPQRNGKPAYNPHGKYMIKLIMNGITRKVIIDDYLPYGRSQLLCSYSNIPNELWVSLLEKAYMKMMGGYDFPGSNSNTDLHALTGWIPERLTLTDKDEFNESNSNQHFDRLMERFYNGHCLITAVTGKMSDSEENRTGLIDSHCYAVIDMKKLGELRLLKLKNPWCHIRWKGNFSVNDKNNWTPRLQEALKFDPQSAAAKDDGVFWIDYKSLIHFFGVLYINWDPKLFRFQHEFHDLWSAGQGPIRDLFSCSDNPQYYLEVNNALEKAAVWILLTRHITEIDDFANNKEYIALNIYNGGEKIYIPFFEEPIMNGVRINSNHFLGKLLLTKKDVHKFSLVVVQEKAEWKGKTAGGCGKYNMETVKDNPIFHVTLNPDSDDHGLIVFLRAPREYSIGMDFFQVSSVRGKTYASKNSGDYRKGTTMLRLNHLPAGTYGIRPMTYRPGVEGPFFLDFECTSEPSIKRVQ
;
A
#
# COMPACT_ATOMS: atom_id res chain seq x y z
N MET A 1 3.33 -17.35 -16.41
CA MET A 1 2.38 -16.94 -17.46
C MET A 1 3.22 -16.53 -18.65
N ASP A 2 3.27 -17.36 -19.70
CA ASP A 2 3.89 -17.02 -20.98
C ASP A 2 2.85 -16.34 -21.89
N GLN A 3 2.29 -15.22 -21.43
CA GLN A 3 1.44 -14.41 -22.29
C GLN A 3 2.35 -13.62 -23.23
N ARG A 4 2.21 -13.86 -24.53
CA ARG A 4 2.96 -13.12 -25.55
C ARG A 4 2.44 -11.68 -25.57
N LEU A 5 3.24 -10.76 -25.07
CA LEU A 5 2.95 -9.32 -25.11
C LEU A 5 2.70 -8.86 -26.55
N SER A 6 1.66 -8.05 -26.75
CA SER A 6 1.41 -7.37 -28.01
C SER A 6 2.47 -6.28 -28.29
N GLU A 7 2.58 -5.83 -29.54
CA GLU A 7 3.50 -4.75 -29.90
C GLU A 7 3.22 -3.45 -29.13
N HIS A 8 1.94 -3.17 -28.85
CA HIS A 8 1.51 -2.04 -28.04
C HIS A 8 2.00 -2.18 -26.59
N GLU A 9 1.77 -3.31 -25.95
CA GLU A 9 2.24 -3.55 -24.58
C GLU A 9 3.76 -3.46 -24.47
N VAL A 10 4.49 -3.97 -25.45
CA VAL A 10 5.96 -3.82 -25.51
C VAL A 10 6.34 -2.34 -25.59
N LYS A 11 5.62 -1.52 -26.35
CA LYS A 11 5.85 -0.07 -26.44
C LYS A 11 5.57 0.62 -25.10
N VAL A 12 4.47 0.29 -24.43
CA VAL A 12 4.13 0.81 -23.09
C VAL A 12 5.20 0.44 -22.08
N LEU A 13 5.55 -0.84 -21.98
CA LEU A 13 6.55 -1.34 -21.03
C LEU A 13 7.94 -0.79 -21.28
N ARG A 14 8.30 -0.54 -22.56
CA ARG A 14 9.55 0.15 -22.94
C ARG A 14 9.53 1.60 -22.50
N ALA A 15 8.44 2.32 -22.75
CA ALA A 15 8.29 3.73 -22.33
C ALA A 15 8.40 3.87 -20.81
N THR A 16 7.89 2.91 -20.04
CA THR A 16 7.93 2.91 -18.57
C THR A 16 9.04 2.01 -18.00
N SER A 17 10.09 1.74 -18.77
CA SER A 17 11.24 0.93 -18.32
C SER A 17 12.33 1.75 -17.65
N THR A 18 12.41 3.04 -17.96
CA THR A 18 13.31 3.96 -17.29
C THR A 18 12.62 4.47 -16.02
N ILE A 19 13.18 4.12 -14.87
CA ILE A 19 12.70 4.53 -13.55
C ILE A 19 13.84 5.22 -12.84
N ASN A 20 13.64 6.46 -12.38
CA ASN A 20 14.68 7.24 -11.70
C ASN A 20 15.98 7.38 -12.52
N LYS A 21 15.84 7.54 -13.85
CA LYS A 21 16.92 7.61 -14.86
C LYS A 21 17.62 6.29 -15.19
N TYR A 22 17.28 5.19 -14.52
CA TYR A 22 17.86 3.87 -14.76
C TYR A 22 16.90 2.98 -15.53
N THR A 23 17.40 2.26 -16.53
CA THR A 23 16.56 1.38 -17.35
C THR A 23 16.51 -0.03 -16.77
N TYR A 24 15.31 -0.48 -16.41
CA TYR A 24 15.04 -1.82 -15.91
C TYR A 24 14.25 -2.60 -16.95
N VAL A 25 14.94 -3.47 -17.69
CA VAL A 25 14.31 -4.32 -18.72
C VAL A 25 13.57 -5.50 -18.07
N PRO A 26 12.56 -6.08 -18.74
CA PRO A 26 11.95 -7.33 -18.30
C PRO A 26 12.99 -8.43 -18.10
N PHE A 27 12.83 -9.26 -17.07
CA PHE A 27 13.64 -10.46 -16.90
C PHE A 27 13.12 -11.54 -17.86
N ILE A 28 13.98 -12.02 -18.75
CA ILE A 28 13.65 -13.04 -19.76
C ILE A 28 14.31 -14.38 -19.43
N PRO A 29 13.81 -15.53 -19.93
CA PRO A 29 14.40 -16.84 -19.64
C PRO A 29 15.90 -16.97 -19.95
N ALA A 30 16.39 -16.25 -20.97
CA ALA A 30 17.80 -16.23 -21.34
C ALA A 30 18.71 -15.62 -20.27
N ASP A 31 18.19 -14.72 -19.42
CA ASP A 31 18.95 -14.06 -18.36
C ASP A 31 19.45 -15.04 -17.28
N VAL A 32 18.84 -16.22 -17.16
CA VAL A 32 19.32 -17.27 -16.24
C VAL A 32 20.75 -17.70 -16.58
N ASN A 33 21.15 -17.57 -17.85
CA ASN A 33 22.49 -17.91 -18.34
C ASN A 33 23.39 -16.68 -18.50
N GLU A 34 23.01 -15.52 -17.94
CA GLU A 34 23.78 -14.30 -18.05
C GLU A 34 25.20 -14.49 -17.46
N PRO A 35 26.27 -14.00 -18.13
CA PRO A 35 27.63 -14.13 -17.61
C PRO A 35 27.81 -13.52 -16.22
N MET A 36 28.36 -14.32 -15.32
CA MET A 36 28.60 -13.98 -13.90
C MET A 36 30.08 -13.86 -13.53
N VAL A 37 30.99 -14.18 -14.45
CA VAL A 37 32.45 -14.23 -14.23
C VAL A 37 33.10 -13.02 -14.87
N PHE A 38 33.95 -12.33 -14.13
CA PHE A 38 34.61 -11.08 -14.56
C PHE A 38 36.06 -11.03 -14.10
N ALA A 39 36.98 -10.58 -14.97
CA ALA A 39 38.42 -10.54 -14.66
C ALA A 39 38.76 -9.70 -13.41
N THR A 40 38.09 -8.57 -13.21
CA THR A 40 38.34 -7.63 -12.10
C THR A 40 37.17 -7.52 -11.11
N GLY A 41 36.23 -8.48 -11.16
CA GLY A 41 34.94 -8.37 -10.47
C GLY A 41 33.99 -7.37 -11.14
N PHE A 42 32.70 -7.51 -10.86
CA PHE A 42 31.64 -6.67 -11.40
C PHE A 42 31.38 -5.49 -10.47
N THR A 43 31.33 -4.28 -11.04
CA THR A 43 30.94 -3.07 -10.31
C THR A 43 29.78 -2.45 -11.04
N ASP A 44 28.71 -2.15 -10.30
CA ASP A 44 27.56 -1.42 -10.79
C ASP A 44 27.75 0.07 -10.50
N PRO A 45 28.05 0.90 -11.53
CA PRO A 45 28.29 2.32 -11.33
C PRO A 45 27.08 3.06 -10.76
N GLU A 46 25.87 2.56 -11.00
CA GLU A 46 24.61 3.20 -10.57
C GLU A 46 24.44 3.07 -9.05
N THR A 47 24.73 1.89 -8.49
CA THR A 47 24.54 1.64 -7.05
C THR A 47 25.48 2.44 -6.16
N ARG A 48 26.67 2.80 -6.66
CA ARG A 48 27.65 3.63 -5.93
C ARG A 48 27.24 5.11 -5.84
N SER A 49 26.39 5.56 -6.75
CA SER A 49 25.90 6.93 -6.82
C SER A 49 24.58 7.15 -6.05
N MET A 50 24.00 6.07 -5.51
CA MET A 50 22.77 6.15 -4.73
C MET A 50 22.95 7.06 -3.52
N LYS A 51 21.98 7.96 -3.32
CA LYS A 51 21.97 8.84 -2.17
C LYS A 51 21.71 8.01 -0.91
N LEU A 52 22.58 8.20 0.08
CA LEU A 52 22.39 7.65 1.41
C LEU A 52 21.43 8.53 2.21
N SER A 53 20.64 7.92 3.09
CA SER A 53 19.78 8.65 4.03
C SER A 53 20.63 9.55 4.95
N PRO A 54 20.06 10.62 5.54
CA PRO A 54 20.81 11.48 6.47
C PRO A 54 21.47 10.70 7.61
N LYS A 55 20.79 9.68 8.15
CA LYS A 55 21.32 8.82 9.22
C LYS A 55 22.47 7.94 8.74
N GLN A 56 22.37 7.37 7.53
CA GLN A 56 23.45 6.60 6.92
C GLN A 56 24.67 7.47 6.65
N ARG A 57 24.50 8.66 6.05
CA ARG A 57 25.59 9.59 5.74
C ARG A 57 26.40 9.96 6.98
N ALA A 58 25.73 10.19 8.10
CA ALA A 58 26.40 10.52 9.36
C ALA A 58 27.32 9.40 9.89
N ALA A 59 27.03 8.14 9.55
CA ALA A 59 27.78 6.96 9.99
C ALA A 59 28.65 6.32 8.89
N PHE A 60 28.54 6.80 7.64
CA PHE A 60 29.17 6.20 6.47
C PHE A 60 30.69 6.36 6.49
N VAL A 61 31.40 5.27 6.22
CA VAL A 61 32.86 5.26 6.09
C VAL A 61 33.25 4.93 4.65
N ALA A 62 32.75 3.81 4.12
CA ALA A 62 33.04 3.37 2.76
C ALA A 62 31.99 2.37 2.28
N TYR A 63 31.95 2.14 0.98
CA TYR A 63 31.34 0.93 0.43
C TYR A 63 32.35 -0.21 0.48
N LYS A 64 31.94 -1.38 1.01
CA LYS A 64 32.79 -2.59 1.07
C LYS A 64 32.10 -3.77 0.39
N ARG A 65 32.86 -4.61 -0.31
CA ARG A 65 32.37 -5.91 -0.82
C ARG A 65 31.94 -6.81 0.33
N ALA A 66 31.04 -7.74 0.04
CA ALA A 66 30.72 -8.83 0.98
C ALA A 66 31.97 -9.59 1.44
N SER A 67 32.90 -9.89 0.53
CA SER A 67 34.15 -10.60 0.82
C SER A 67 35.14 -9.82 1.70
N GLU A 68 34.98 -8.51 1.86
CA GLU A 68 35.81 -7.69 2.75
C GLU A 68 35.28 -7.65 4.18
N ILE A 69 34.00 -8.00 4.38
CA ILE A 69 33.31 -7.90 5.68
C ILE A 69 32.81 -9.26 6.20
N MET A 70 32.81 -10.29 5.36
CA MET A 70 32.39 -11.66 5.68
C MET A 70 33.51 -12.64 5.33
N LYS A 71 33.69 -13.67 6.17
CA LYS A 71 34.75 -14.68 5.99
C LYS A 71 34.39 -15.71 4.91
N ASP A 72 33.13 -16.14 4.88
CA ASP A 72 32.61 -17.13 3.93
C ASP A 72 31.22 -16.70 3.44
N PRO A 73 31.12 -15.64 2.61
CA PRO A 73 29.85 -15.08 2.18
C PRO A 73 28.95 -16.10 1.46
N GLN A 74 27.69 -16.16 1.90
CA GLN A 74 26.63 -16.97 1.32
C GLN A 74 25.38 -16.12 1.10
N ILE A 75 24.56 -16.48 0.11
CA ILE A 75 23.33 -15.72 -0.15
C ILE A 75 22.29 -16.01 0.92
N ILE A 76 22.02 -17.29 1.16
CA ILE A 76 21.09 -17.77 2.19
C ILE A 76 21.78 -18.90 2.95
N VAL A 77 21.86 -18.76 4.28
CA VAL A 77 22.30 -19.81 5.21
C VAL A 77 21.07 -20.43 5.87
N ASP A 78 20.19 -19.61 6.45
CA ASP A 78 18.85 -20.01 6.92
C ASP A 78 17.88 -18.86 6.64
N LEU A 79 16.89 -19.13 5.79
CA LEU A 79 15.88 -18.15 5.41
C LEU A 79 14.84 -18.01 6.53
N ASP A 80 15.22 -17.33 7.60
CA ASP A 80 14.36 -17.07 8.76
C ASP A 80 14.23 -15.58 9.04
N CYS A 81 12.99 -15.12 9.17
CA CYS A 81 12.70 -13.75 9.53
C CYS A 81 13.25 -13.37 10.92
N ALA A 82 13.46 -14.33 11.83
CA ALA A 82 14.01 -14.09 13.16
C ALA A 82 15.37 -13.37 13.11
N HIS A 83 16.19 -13.66 12.09
CA HIS A 83 17.54 -13.11 11.95
C HIS A 83 17.60 -11.78 11.21
N LEU A 84 16.55 -11.42 10.48
CA LEU A 84 16.46 -10.17 9.75
C LEU A 84 16.39 -8.97 10.71
N ARG A 85 17.23 -7.97 10.46
CA ARG A 85 17.35 -6.74 11.25
C ARG A 85 17.46 -5.50 10.36
N GLN A 86 16.59 -4.55 10.62
CA GLN A 86 16.66 -3.20 10.06
C GLN A 86 17.70 -2.36 10.82
N THR A 87 18.41 -1.51 10.09
CA THR A 87 19.40 -0.59 10.66
C THR A 87 18.91 0.86 10.61
N VAL A 88 19.73 1.78 10.10
CA VAL A 88 19.46 3.22 10.04
C VAL A 88 18.65 3.62 8.80
N VAL A 89 18.16 2.64 8.04
CA VAL A 89 17.30 2.82 6.86
C VAL A 89 15.88 3.23 7.25
N SER A 90 15.24 4.03 6.39
CA SER A 90 13.91 4.60 6.60
C SER A 90 12.76 3.63 6.26
N ASP A 91 12.96 2.72 5.31
CA ASP A 91 11.89 1.88 4.77
C ASP A 91 11.64 0.60 5.59
N CYS A 92 10.85 0.72 6.66
CA CYS A 92 10.48 -0.42 7.48
C CYS A 92 9.48 -1.36 6.79
N SER A 93 8.66 -0.86 5.86
CA SER A 93 7.66 -1.68 5.16
C SER A 93 8.33 -2.70 4.24
N PHE A 94 9.40 -2.33 3.53
CA PHE A 94 10.12 -3.26 2.69
C PHE A 94 10.80 -4.37 3.51
N VAL A 95 11.40 -4.01 4.65
CA VAL A 95 12.08 -4.95 5.53
C VAL A 95 11.08 -5.91 6.20
N SER A 96 9.92 -5.42 6.63
CA SER A 96 8.81 -6.26 7.10
C SER A 96 8.25 -7.16 6.00
N SER A 97 8.20 -6.70 4.76
CA SER A 97 7.78 -7.50 3.60
C SER A 97 8.75 -8.66 3.33
N CYS A 98 10.05 -8.41 3.40
CA CYS A 98 11.09 -9.44 3.35
C CYS A 98 10.91 -10.47 4.49
N ALA A 99 10.62 -10.01 5.71
CA ALA A 99 10.38 -10.89 6.85
C ALA A 99 9.18 -11.82 6.63
N VAL A 100 8.05 -11.30 6.15
CA VAL A 100 6.84 -12.10 5.87
C VAL A 100 7.09 -13.10 4.74
N ALA A 101 7.73 -12.69 3.65
CA ALA A 101 8.02 -13.58 2.53
C ALA A 101 9.02 -14.70 2.90
N ALA A 102 10.06 -14.38 3.68
CA ALA A 102 11.00 -15.38 4.21
C ALA A 102 10.29 -16.39 5.13
N GLN A 103 9.45 -15.90 6.05
CA GLN A 103 8.69 -16.76 6.96
C GLN A 103 7.72 -17.67 6.21
N TYR A 104 7.07 -17.17 5.16
CA TYR A 104 6.20 -17.96 4.30
C TYR A 104 6.98 -19.09 3.63
N GLU A 105 8.10 -18.77 2.98
CA GLU A 105 8.92 -19.75 2.28
C GLU A 105 9.41 -20.85 3.23
N LYS A 106 9.87 -20.48 4.43
CA LYS A 106 10.26 -21.43 5.49
C LYS A 106 9.11 -22.32 5.94
N LYS A 107 7.91 -21.76 6.14
CA LYS A 107 6.73 -22.48 6.65
C LYS A 107 6.14 -23.44 5.63
N PHE A 108 6.06 -23.03 4.36
CA PHE A 108 5.35 -23.76 3.31
C PHE A 108 6.27 -24.49 2.33
N ASN A 109 7.59 -24.27 2.43
CA ASN A 109 8.57 -24.77 1.47
C ASN A 109 8.22 -24.40 0.01
N LYS A 110 7.69 -23.18 -0.17
CA LYS A 110 7.29 -22.62 -1.46
C LYS A 110 8.14 -21.39 -1.72
N PRO A 111 8.94 -21.37 -2.80
CA PRO A 111 9.93 -20.33 -2.99
C PRO A 111 9.27 -18.99 -3.33
N LEU A 112 9.65 -17.95 -2.59
CA LEU A 112 9.35 -16.54 -2.86
C LEU A 112 10.67 -15.79 -2.98
N ILE A 113 11.40 -15.66 -1.86
CA ILE A 113 12.67 -14.93 -1.76
C ILE A 113 13.78 -15.65 -2.52
N SER A 114 13.93 -16.97 -2.35
CA SER A 114 15.03 -17.68 -3.01
C SER A 114 14.90 -17.68 -4.54
N SER A 115 13.67 -17.65 -5.06
CA SER A 115 13.42 -17.70 -6.51
C SER A 115 13.80 -16.43 -7.27
N ILE A 116 13.93 -15.30 -6.56
CA ILE A 116 14.15 -13.98 -7.15
C ILE A 116 15.61 -13.51 -7.12
N ILE A 117 16.53 -14.27 -6.52
CA ILE A 117 17.96 -13.92 -6.41
C ILE A 117 18.80 -14.80 -7.34
N TYR A 118 19.60 -14.17 -8.21
CA TYR A 118 20.50 -14.82 -9.17
C TYR A 118 21.95 -14.35 -8.97
N PRO A 119 22.95 -15.20 -9.23
CA PRO A 119 22.84 -16.50 -9.90
C PRO A 119 22.27 -17.61 -9.01
N GLN A 120 21.75 -18.66 -9.66
CA GLN A 120 21.27 -19.85 -8.97
C GLN A 120 22.10 -21.08 -9.37
N ARG A 121 22.31 -22.00 -8.43
CA ARG A 121 22.87 -23.34 -8.64
C ARG A 121 21.85 -24.35 -8.15
N ASN A 122 21.42 -25.27 -9.02
CA ASN A 122 20.38 -26.26 -8.70
C ASN A 122 19.09 -25.63 -8.13
N GLY A 123 18.67 -24.49 -8.71
CA GLY A 123 17.46 -23.76 -8.30
C GLY A 123 17.58 -23.01 -6.96
N LYS A 124 18.76 -22.91 -6.37
CA LYS A 124 19.01 -22.14 -5.13
C LYS A 124 19.97 -20.97 -5.39
N PRO A 125 19.77 -19.80 -4.76
CA PRO A 125 20.70 -18.68 -4.85
C PRO A 125 22.12 -19.08 -4.48
N ALA A 126 23.09 -18.67 -5.29
CA ALA A 126 24.50 -18.99 -5.10
C ALA A 126 25.32 -17.72 -4.96
N TYR A 127 26.29 -17.74 -4.05
CA TYR A 127 27.24 -16.64 -3.92
C TYR A 127 28.07 -16.52 -5.20
N ASN A 128 28.24 -15.28 -5.66
CA ASN A 128 29.10 -14.95 -6.78
C ASN A 128 30.33 -14.19 -6.28
N PRO A 129 31.54 -14.78 -6.30
CA PRO A 129 32.77 -14.11 -5.90
C PRO A 129 33.14 -12.88 -6.73
N HIS A 130 32.60 -12.77 -7.95
CA HIS A 130 32.78 -11.58 -8.78
C HIS A 130 31.80 -10.45 -8.42
N GLY A 131 30.89 -10.68 -7.47
CA GLY A 131 30.03 -9.65 -6.90
C GLY A 131 28.92 -9.15 -7.82
N LYS A 132 28.55 -9.87 -8.88
CA LYS A 132 27.37 -9.56 -9.72
C LYS A 132 26.16 -10.36 -9.28
N TYR A 133 25.03 -9.68 -9.13
CA TYR A 133 23.74 -10.27 -8.83
C TYR A 133 22.64 -9.70 -9.71
N MET A 134 21.61 -10.50 -9.95
CA MET A 134 20.37 -10.04 -10.59
C MET A 134 19.21 -10.38 -9.67
N ILE A 135 18.41 -9.38 -9.34
CA ILE A 135 17.20 -9.52 -8.53
C ILE A 135 15.99 -9.33 -9.43
N LYS A 136 15.02 -10.24 -9.32
CA LYS A 136 13.71 -10.11 -9.94
C LYS A 136 12.82 -9.27 -9.04
N LEU A 137 12.35 -8.13 -9.55
CA LEU A 137 11.33 -7.31 -8.89
C LEU A 137 10.21 -7.01 -9.87
N ILE A 138 8.97 -7.16 -9.43
CA ILE A 138 7.79 -6.80 -10.21
C ILE A 138 7.57 -5.30 -10.10
N MET A 139 7.60 -4.64 -11.25
CA MET A 139 7.44 -3.20 -11.31
C MET A 139 6.76 -2.82 -12.62
N ASN A 140 5.75 -1.96 -12.55
CA ASN A 140 4.93 -1.58 -13.69
C ASN A 140 4.34 -2.83 -14.38
N GLY A 141 3.79 -3.73 -13.56
CA GLY A 141 3.10 -4.97 -13.94
C GLY A 141 3.98 -6.11 -14.47
N ILE A 142 5.28 -5.92 -14.69
CA ILE A 142 6.15 -6.99 -15.21
C ILE A 142 7.33 -7.28 -14.28
N THR A 143 7.82 -8.52 -14.30
CA THR A 143 9.07 -8.88 -13.63
C THR A 143 10.25 -8.24 -14.35
N ARG A 144 10.97 -7.36 -13.65
CA ARG A 144 12.14 -6.63 -14.16
C ARG A 144 13.43 -7.20 -13.59
N LYS A 145 14.48 -7.13 -14.41
CA LYS A 145 15.84 -7.51 -14.05
C LYS A 145 16.55 -6.32 -13.40
N VAL A 146 16.84 -6.44 -12.11
CA VAL A 146 17.62 -5.43 -11.36
C VAL A 146 19.02 -5.97 -11.13
N ILE A 147 19.97 -5.45 -11.90
CA ILE A 147 21.39 -5.80 -11.74
C ILE A 147 21.95 -4.93 -10.61
N ILE A 148 22.68 -5.56 -9.69
CA ILE A 148 23.43 -4.90 -8.62
C ILE A 148 24.80 -5.56 -8.42
N ASP A 149 25.69 -4.84 -7.77
CA ASP A 149 26.88 -5.42 -7.15
C ASP A 149 26.72 -5.66 -5.64
N ASP A 150 27.71 -6.26 -4.98
CA ASP A 150 27.75 -6.49 -3.52
C ASP A 150 28.58 -5.46 -2.72
N TYR A 151 28.82 -4.25 -3.25
CA TYR A 151 29.32 -3.16 -2.44
C TYR A 151 28.22 -2.62 -1.52
N LEU A 152 28.34 -2.84 -0.21
CA LEU A 152 27.35 -2.43 0.77
C LEU A 152 27.84 -1.21 1.58
N PRO A 153 26.94 -0.27 1.95
CA PRO A 153 27.33 0.88 2.74
C PRO A 153 27.75 0.43 4.15
N TYR A 154 28.98 0.74 4.52
CA TYR A 154 29.61 0.27 5.75
C TYR A 154 30.05 1.43 6.63
N GLY A 155 29.74 1.35 7.93
CA GLY A 155 30.15 2.30 8.95
C GLY A 155 31.44 1.88 9.66
N ARG A 156 31.63 2.30 10.91
CA ARG A 156 32.84 1.94 11.67
C ARG A 156 33.02 0.43 11.88
N SER A 157 31.93 -0.31 12.12
CA SER A 157 31.99 -1.76 12.37
C SER A 157 30.69 -2.50 12.03
N GLN A 158 29.80 -1.90 11.23
CA GLN A 158 28.51 -2.50 10.90
C GLN A 158 28.02 -2.04 9.53
N LEU A 159 27.14 -2.85 8.93
CA LEU A 159 26.38 -2.48 7.75
C LEU A 159 25.40 -1.35 8.08
N LEU A 160 25.21 -0.45 7.12
CA LEU A 160 24.26 0.67 7.18
C LEU A 160 22.99 0.40 6.35
N CYS A 161 22.93 -0.75 5.70
CA CYS A 161 21.75 -1.37 5.10
C CYS A 161 21.14 -2.40 6.08
N SER A 162 19.94 -2.89 5.82
CA SER A 162 19.38 -4.03 6.56
C SER A 162 20.19 -5.30 6.29
N TYR A 163 20.27 -6.18 7.28
CA TYR A 163 21.12 -7.36 7.23
C TYR A 163 20.56 -8.53 8.06
N SER A 164 21.15 -9.71 7.89
CA SER A 164 20.86 -10.89 8.73
C SER A 164 21.87 -11.01 9.86
N ASN A 165 21.41 -11.30 11.07
CA ASN A 165 22.27 -11.62 12.19
C ASN A 165 22.96 -12.99 12.06
N ILE A 166 22.63 -13.80 11.05
CA ILE A 166 23.39 -15.02 10.73
C ILE A 166 24.72 -14.59 10.08
N PRO A 167 25.87 -15.04 10.61
CA PRO A 167 27.17 -14.75 10.00
C PRO A 167 27.23 -15.16 8.53
N ASN A 168 27.76 -14.25 7.72
CA ASN A 168 27.99 -14.40 6.29
C ASN A 168 26.75 -14.47 5.37
N GLU A 169 25.55 -14.18 5.87
CA GLU A 169 24.33 -14.22 5.05
C GLU A 169 24.01 -12.86 4.38
N LEU A 170 23.69 -12.87 3.07
CA LEU A 170 23.60 -11.66 2.24
C LEU A 170 22.21 -11.29 1.71
N TRP A 171 21.24 -12.22 1.67
CA TRP A 171 19.99 -12.01 0.93
C TRP A 171 19.25 -10.73 1.33
N VAL A 172 19.19 -10.39 2.64
CA VAL A 172 18.51 -9.17 3.13
C VAL A 172 19.14 -7.91 2.51
N SER A 173 20.47 -7.82 2.58
CA SER A 173 21.19 -6.63 2.10
C SER A 173 21.15 -6.50 0.58
N LEU A 174 21.17 -7.62 -0.15
CA LEU A 174 21.06 -7.61 -1.61
C LEU A 174 19.66 -7.21 -2.08
N LEU A 175 18.60 -7.74 -1.46
CA LEU A 175 17.23 -7.37 -1.80
C LEU A 175 16.94 -5.90 -1.49
N GLU A 176 17.35 -5.42 -0.31
CA GLU A 176 17.20 -3.99 0.03
C GLU A 176 17.95 -3.12 -0.97
N LYS A 177 19.19 -3.47 -1.32
CA LYS A 177 19.98 -2.72 -2.29
C LYS A 177 19.31 -2.65 -3.67
N ALA A 178 18.80 -3.78 -4.18
CA ALA A 178 18.08 -3.80 -5.46
C ALA A 178 16.81 -2.95 -5.42
N TYR A 179 16.07 -3.02 -4.32
CA TYR A 179 14.86 -2.23 -4.14
C TYR A 179 15.16 -0.74 -4.04
N MET A 180 16.14 -0.33 -3.23
CA MET A 180 16.57 1.06 -3.11
C MET A 180 17.12 1.62 -4.41
N LYS A 181 17.81 0.81 -5.22
CA LYS A 181 18.23 1.19 -6.58
C LYS A 181 17.03 1.55 -7.45
N MET A 182 16.01 0.68 -7.46
CA MET A 182 14.76 0.93 -8.19
C MET A 182 14.02 2.15 -7.67
N MET A 183 14.03 2.36 -6.35
CA MET A 183 13.38 3.50 -5.69
C MET A 183 14.21 4.80 -5.71
N GLY A 184 15.39 4.80 -6.33
CA GLY A 184 16.19 6.01 -6.59
C GLY A 184 17.23 6.38 -5.52
N GLY A 185 17.34 5.59 -4.44
CA GLY A 185 18.34 5.77 -3.39
C GLY A 185 17.91 5.22 -2.03
N TYR A 186 18.84 5.19 -1.09
CA TYR A 186 18.56 4.85 0.31
C TYR A 186 17.97 6.01 1.11
N ASP A 187 17.92 7.23 0.56
CA ASP A 187 17.18 8.36 1.13
C ASP A 187 15.68 8.30 0.83
N PHE A 188 15.21 7.20 0.22
CA PHE A 188 13.81 6.90 0.03
C PHE A 188 13.05 6.97 1.38
N PRO A 189 11.97 7.77 1.48
CA PRO A 189 11.30 8.04 2.75
C PRO A 189 10.54 6.83 3.31
N GLY A 190 10.32 5.79 2.50
CA GLY A 190 9.52 4.61 2.82
C GLY A 190 8.30 4.48 1.91
N SER A 191 7.71 3.30 1.89
CA SER A 191 6.60 2.91 1.02
C SER A 191 5.44 2.33 1.84
N ASN A 192 4.58 1.55 1.18
CA ASN A 192 3.59 0.71 1.84
C ASN A 192 3.93 -0.76 1.57
N SER A 193 3.74 -1.63 2.57
CA SER A 193 4.12 -3.04 2.47
C SER A 193 3.30 -3.84 1.46
N ASN A 194 2.09 -3.38 1.10
CA ASN A 194 1.32 -3.98 0.00
C ASN A 194 2.08 -3.90 -1.34
N THR A 195 2.65 -2.73 -1.62
CA THR A 195 3.44 -2.47 -2.84
C THR A 195 4.76 -3.22 -2.78
N ASP A 196 5.42 -3.23 -1.62
CA ASP A 196 6.69 -3.92 -1.42
C ASP A 196 6.54 -5.44 -1.61
N LEU A 197 5.53 -6.05 -1.00
CA LEU A 197 5.21 -7.47 -1.17
C LEU A 197 4.80 -7.78 -2.61
N HIS A 198 4.04 -6.90 -3.26
CA HIS A 198 3.69 -7.07 -4.67
C HIS A 198 4.95 -7.04 -5.56
N ALA A 199 5.88 -6.11 -5.29
CA ALA A 199 7.14 -6.05 -6.01
C ALA A 199 8.03 -7.29 -5.79
N LEU A 200 8.02 -7.87 -4.60
CA LEU A 200 8.79 -9.08 -4.28
C LEU A 200 8.17 -10.36 -4.82
N THR A 201 6.84 -10.46 -4.87
CA THR A 201 6.13 -11.75 -5.03
C THR A 201 5.13 -11.80 -6.19
N GLY A 202 4.64 -10.65 -6.65
CA GLY A 202 3.54 -10.55 -7.61
C GLY A 202 2.17 -10.84 -7.02
N TRP A 203 2.08 -10.97 -5.69
CA TRP A 203 0.83 -11.29 -5.02
C TRP A 203 -0.10 -10.09 -4.96
N ILE A 204 -1.41 -10.35 -5.03
CA ILE A 204 -2.43 -9.34 -5.26
C ILE A 204 -2.62 -8.51 -3.98
N PRO A 205 -2.32 -7.20 -3.97
CA PRO A 205 -2.42 -6.37 -2.77
C PRO A 205 -3.86 -5.98 -2.44
N GLU A 206 -4.25 -6.17 -1.18
CA GLU A 206 -5.50 -5.71 -0.58
C GLU A 206 -5.21 -4.89 0.67
N ARG A 207 -5.91 -3.76 0.82
CA ARG A 207 -5.84 -2.91 2.00
C ARG A 207 -7.10 -3.10 2.83
N LEU A 208 -6.94 -3.49 4.09
CA LEU A 208 -8.03 -3.62 5.05
C LEU A 208 -7.87 -2.57 6.15
N THR A 209 -8.76 -1.58 6.16
CA THR A 209 -8.71 -0.45 7.11
C THR A 209 -9.40 -0.85 8.42
N LEU A 210 -8.67 -0.82 9.53
CA LEU A 210 -9.17 -1.27 10.83
C LEU A 210 -9.94 -0.18 11.61
N THR A 211 -9.88 1.07 11.15
CA THR A 211 -10.48 2.22 11.85
C THR A 211 -11.98 2.38 11.57
N ASP A 212 -12.54 1.61 10.63
CA ASP A 212 -13.97 1.62 10.33
C ASP A 212 -14.72 0.84 11.42
N LYS A 213 -15.47 1.57 12.26
CA LYS A 213 -16.18 0.98 13.40
C LYS A 213 -17.42 0.20 12.99
N ASP A 214 -18.00 0.49 11.83
CA ASP A 214 -19.18 -0.21 11.33
C ASP A 214 -18.76 -1.55 10.71
N GLU A 215 -17.62 -1.57 9.99
CA GLU A 215 -17.01 -2.79 9.47
C GLU A 215 -16.40 -3.66 10.60
N PHE A 216 -15.71 -3.05 11.58
CA PHE A 216 -15.02 -3.77 12.67
C PHE A 216 -15.79 -3.75 14.01
N ASN A 217 -17.08 -4.08 13.98
CA ASN A 217 -17.79 -4.50 15.19
C ASN A 217 -17.33 -5.91 15.65
N GLU A 218 -17.74 -6.34 16.85
CA GLU A 218 -17.25 -7.58 17.47
C GLU A 218 -17.53 -8.84 16.62
N SER A 219 -18.71 -8.95 16.00
CA SER A 219 -19.07 -10.11 15.17
C SER A 219 -18.28 -10.13 13.87
N ASN A 220 -18.24 -9.00 13.15
CA ASN A 220 -17.57 -8.90 11.86
C ASN A 220 -16.06 -9.06 11.99
N SER A 221 -15.44 -8.40 12.98
CA SER A 221 -14.00 -8.51 13.22
C SER A 221 -13.58 -9.96 13.46
N ASN A 222 -14.34 -10.72 14.25
CA ASN A 222 -14.09 -12.13 14.49
C ASN A 222 -14.16 -12.98 13.21
N GLN A 223 -15.13 -12.71 12.32
CA GLN A 223 -15.22 -13.37 11.01
C GLN A 223 -14.02 -13.02 10.11
N HIS A 224 -13.59 -11.75 10.09
CA HIS A 224 -12.40 -11.34 9.37
C HIS A 224 -11.16 -12.08 9.86
N PHE A 225 -10.96 -12.18 11.17
CA PHE A 225 -9.84 -12.92 11.74
C PHE A 225 -9.88 -14.40 11.35
N ASP A 226 -11.03 -15.05 11.50
CA ASP A 226 -11.17 -16.48 11.24
C ASP A 226 -10.89 -16.79 9.76
N ARG A 227 -11.41 -15.95 8.84
CA ARG A 227 -11.13 -16.02 7.40
C ARG A 227 -9.64 -15.82 7.10
N LEU A 228 -9.02 -14.79 7.69
CA LEU A 228 -7.60 -14.48 7.45
C LEU A 228 -6.71 -15.59 7.98
N MET A 229 -6.99 -16.12 9.17
CA MET A 229 -6.24 -17.21 9.78
C MET A 229 -6.31 -18.48 8.91
N GLU A 230 -7.50 -18.86 8.46
CA GLU A 230 -7.68 -20.01 7.56
C GLU A 230 -6.84 -19.84 6.28
N ARG A 231 -6.89 -18.67 5.64
CA ARG A 231 -6.14 -18.39 4.41
C ARG A 231 -4.63 -18.33 4.66
N PHE A 232 -4.21 -17.79 5.80
CA PHE A 232 -2.82 -17.72 6.22
C PHE A 232 -2.23 -19.13 6.40
N TYR A 233 -2.93 -20.05 7.07
CA TYR A 233 -2.46 -21.42 7.25
C TYR A 233 -2.52 -22.30 6.01
N ASN A 234 -3.39 -21.98 5.05
CA ASN A 234 -3.38 -22.62 3.74
C ASN A 234 -2.29 -22.06 2.81
N GLY A 235 -1.54 -21.04 3.26
CA GLY A 235 -0.49 -20.41 2.48
C GLY A 235 -1.02 -19.59 1.31
N HIS A 236 -2.20 -18.97 1.49
CA HIS A 236 -2.91 -18.20 0.47
C HIS A 236 -2.75 -16.68 0.62
N CYS A 237 -2.16 -16.20 1.72
CA CYS A 237 -1.92 -14.77 1.93
C CYS A 237 -0.65 -14.50 2.75
N LEU A 238 -0.10 -13.31 2.54
CA LEU A 238 0.96 -12.67 3.32
C LEU A 238 0.35 -11.46 4.02
N ILE A 239 0.69 -11.22 5.29
CA ILE A 239 0.03 -10.18 6.09
C ILE A 239 1.08 -9.32 6.79
N THR A 240 0.91 -8.01 6.70
CA THR A 240 1.63 -7.02 7.50
C THR A 240 0.63 -6.09 8.21
N ALA A 241 1.02 -5.56 9.35
CA ALA A 241 0.18 -4.68 10.16
C ALA A 241 0.88 -3.33 10.35
N VAL A 242 0.16 -2.23 10.15
CA VAL A 242 0.71 -0.88 10.30
C VAL A 242 -0.01 -0.12 11.40
N THR A 243 0.77 0.42 12.33
CA THR A 243 0.26 1.21 13.45
C THR A 243 -0.38 2.51 12.97
N GLY A 244 -1.40 2.96 13.71
CA GLY A 244 -1.99 4.28 13.50
C GLY A 244 -1.07 5.40 13.99
N LYS A 245 -1.60 6.63 13.98
CA LYS A 245 -0.91 7.75 14.63
C LYS A 245 -0.91 7.58 16.15
N MET A 246 0.23 7.78 16.79
CA MET A 246 0.45 7.58 18.21
C MET A 246 1.29 8.73 18.80
N SER A 247 1.03 9.13 20.05
CA SER A 247 1.91 10.07 20.75
C SER A 247 3.12 9.37 21.37
N ASP A 248 4.21 10.10 21.62
CA ASP A 248 5.41 9.58 22.30
C ASP A 248 5.08 8.89 23.64
N SER A 249 4.10 9.40 24.38
CA SER A 249 3.64 8.80 25.65
C SER A 249 2.97 7.45 25.43
N GLU A 250 2.19 7.30 24.36
CA GLU A 250 1.55 6.04 23.99
C GLU A 250 2.56 5.04 23.43
N GLU A 251 3.52 5.47 22.61
CA GLU A 251 4.62 4.61 22.13
C GLU A 251 5.41 4.05 23.32
N ASN A 252 5.80 4.90 24.27
CA ASN A 252 6.54 4.48 25.46
C ASN A 252 5.74 3.49 26.32
N ARG A 253 4.43 3.72 26.48
CA ARG A 253 3.52 2.88 27.26
C ARG A 253 3.27 1.52 26.60
N THR A 254 3.05 1.52 25.28
CA THR A 254 2.65 0.32 24.54
C THR A 254 3.83 -0.48 24.02
N GLY A 255 4.98 0.16 23.80
CA GLY A 255 6.10 -0.41 23.05
C GLY A 255 5.81 -0.59 21.55
N LEU A 256 4.72 -0.01 21.04
CA LEU A 256 4.50 0.15 19.60
C LEU A 256 5.15 1.45 19.12
N ILE A 257 5.42 1.50 17.82
CA ILE A 257 6.06 2.64 17.16
C ILE A 257 5.01 3.28 16.26
N ASP A 258 4.95 4.60 16.24
CA ASP A 258 4.09 5.41 15.38
C ASP A 258 4.36 5.12 13.90
N SER A 259 3.28 4.98 13.12
CA SER A 259 3.34 4.86 11.66
C SER A 259 4.36 3.80 11.15
N HIS A 260 4.47 2.67 11.84
CA HIS A 260 5.48 1.64 11.61
C HIS A 260 4.88 0.31 11.16
N CYS A 261 5.61 -0.41 10.29
CA CYS A 261 5.17 -1.67 9.71
C CYS A 261 5.73 -2.87 10.47
N TYR A 262 4.85 -3.80 10.85
CA TYR A 262 5.17 -5.06 11.52
C TYR A 262 4.81 -6.25 10.63
N ALA A 263 5.66 -7.26 10.61
CA ALA A 263 5.40 -8.52 9.92
C ALA A 263 4.48 -9.41 10.78
N VAL A 264 3.36 -9.90 10.22
CA VAL A 264 2.53 -10.91 10.89
C VAL A 264 3.09 -12.28 10.53
N ILE A 265 3.68 -12.95 11.51
CA ILE A 265 4.41 -14.21 11.31
C ILE A 265 3.64 -15.44 11.81
N ASP A 266 2.63 -15.27 12.67
CA ASP A 266 1.70 -16.33 13.03
C ASP A 266 0.34 -15.79 13.50
N MET A 267 -0.68 -16.64 13.47
CA MET A 267 -2.03 -16.35 13.95
C MET A 267 -2.56 -17.56 14.73
N LYS A 268 -3.24 -17.36 15.85
CA LYS A 268 -3.80 -18.46 16.67
C LYS A 268 -5.17 -18.10 17.21
N LYS A 269 -6.06 -19.10 17.23
CA LYS A 269 -7.36 -19.05 17.89
C LYS A 269 -7.44 -20.15 18.94
N LEU A 270 -7.76 -19.77 20.18
CA LEU A 270 -7.89 -20.67 21.33
C LEU A 270 -9.20 -20.35 22.06
N GLY A 271 -10.26 -21.11 21.74
CA GLY A 271 -11.62 -20.73 22.13
C GLY A 271 -12.00 -19.40 21.47
N GLU A 272 -12.40 -18.42 22.28
CA GLU A 272 -12.71 -17.06 21.80
C GLU A 272 -11.47 -16.15 21.68
N LEU A 273 -10.33 -16.56 22.25
CA LEU A 273 -9.11 -15.76 22.21
C LEU A 273 -8.47 -15.83 20.82
N ARG A 274 -8.26 -14.67 20.21
CA ARG A 274 -7.62 -14.49 18.90
C ARG A 274 -6.31 -13.72 19.08
N LEU A 275 -5.20 -14.34 18.70
CA LEU A 275 -3.85 -13.82 18.87
C LEU A 275 -3.12 -13.75 17.54
N LEU A 276 -2.29 -12.72 17.39
CA LEU A 276 -1.34 -12.59 16.30
C LEU A 276 0.07 -12.52 16.86
N LYS A 277 1.02 -13.17 16.17
CA LYS A 277 2.45 -13.04 16.44
C LYS A 277 3.04 -12.08 15.43
N LEU A 278 3.56 -10.96 15.91
CA LEU A 278 4.15 -9.91 15.09
C LEU A 278 5.66 -9.89 15.29
N LYS A 279 6.39 -9.46 14.26
CA LYS A 279 7.82 -9.14 14.33
C LYS A 279 8.02 -7.66 13.99
N ASN A 280 8.67 -6.95 14.89
CA ASN A 280 9.26 -5.64 14.64
C ASN A 280 10.63 -5.81 13.94
N PRO A 281 10.84 -5.26 12.73
CA PRO A 281 12.10 -5.38 12.00
C PRO A 281 13.30 -4.73 12.72
N TRP A 282 13.08 -3.84 13.70
CA TRP A 282 14.16 -3.21 14.47
C TRP A 282 14.82 -4.14 15.49
N CYS A 283 14.15 -5.22 15.90
CA CYS A 283 14.68 -6.26 16.79
C CYS A 283 15.16 -5.79 18.19
N HIS A 284 14.59 -4.70 18.74
CA HIS A 284 14.93 -4.25 20.11
C HIS A 284 13.79 -3.47 20.82
N ILE A 285 12.57 -3.52 20.28
CA ILE A 285 11.38 -2.89 20.87
C ILE A 285 10.18 -3.83 20.62
N ARG A 286 9.49 -4.22 21.70
CA ARG A 286 8.31 -5.10 21.69
C ARG A 286 7.11 -4.44 22.36
N TRP A 287 5.94 -4.97 22.02
CA TRP A 287 4.67 -4.74 22.72
C TRP A 287 4.78 -5.01 24.23
N LYS A 288 4.20 -4.12 25.03
CA LYS A 288 4.22 -4.10 26.50
C LYS A 288 2.86 -4.35 27.15
N GLY A 289 1.79 -4.49 26.38
CA GLY A 289 0.44 -4.74 26.92
C GLY A 289 0.12 -6.22 27.11
N ASN A 290 -1.14 -6.60 26.90
CA ASN A 290 -1.63 -7.97 27.08
C ASN A 290 -0.85 -8.96 26.21
N PHE A 291 -0.46 -10.10 26.78
CA PHE A 291 0.38 -11.12 26.13
C PHE A 291 1.80 -10.63 25.79
N SER A 292 2.28 -9.54 26.40
CA SER A 292 3.70 -9.20 26.39
C SER A 292 4.52 -10.12 27.29
N VAL A 293 5.85 -10.08 27.19
CA VAL A 293 6.75 -10.86 28.06
C VAL A 293 6.63 -10.49 29.55
N ASN A 294 6.13 -9.28 29.85
CA ASN A 294 5.97 -8.77 31.21
C ASN A 294 4.55 -8.95 31.76
N ASP A 295 3.63 -9.48 30.96
CA ASP A 295 2.25 -9.71 31.38
C ASP A 295 2.16 -10.91 32.33
N LYS A 296 1.69 -10.68 33.56
CA LYS A 296 1.54 -11.74 34.57
C LYS A 296 0.13 -12.31 34.64
N ASN A 297 -0.84 -11.69 33.97
CA ASN A 297 -2.25 -11.95 34.15
C ASN A 297 -2.84 -12.81 33.02
N ASN A 298 -2.47 -12.54 31.77
CA ASN A 298 -3.08 -13.24 30.63
C ASN A 298 -2.34 -14.52 30.21
N TRP A 299 -1.07 -14.69 30.58
CA TRP A 299 -0.33 -15.92 30.30
C TRP A 299 -0.74 -17.05 31.24
N THR A 300 -1.40 -18.07 30.69
CA THR A 300 -1.70 -19.33 31.41
C THR A 300 -0.77 -20.45 30.94
N PRO A 301 -0.49 -21.50 31.75
CA PRO A 301 0.33 -22.63 31.33
C PRO A 301 -0.17 -23.30 30.03
N ARG A 302 -1.50 -23.47 29.93
CA ARG A 302 -2.16 -24.00 28.72
C ARG A 302 -1.88 -23.14 27.49
N LEU A 303 -1.88 -21.81 27.65
CA LEU A 303 -1.60 -20.89 26.55
C LEU A 303 -0.13 -20.93 26.13
N GLN A 304 0.80 -20.95 27.09
CA GLN A 304 2.23 -21.07 26.81
C GLN A 304 2.57 -22.35 26.05
N GLU A 305 1.96 -23.48 26.45
CA GLU A 305 2.09 -24.76 25.76
C GLU A 305 1.51 -24.69 24.34
N ALA A 306 0.29 -24.19 24.19
CA ALA A 306 -0.39 -24.10 22.89
C ALA A 306 0.34 -23.20 21.88
N LEU A 307 0.98 -22.12 22.34
CA LEU A 307 1.75 -21.20 21.50
C LEU A 307 3.22 -21.59 21.37
N LYS A 308 3.69 -22.62 22.10
CA LYS A 308 5.10 -22.97 22.25
C LYS A 308 5.95 -21.75 22.59
N PHE A 309 5.49 -20.97 23.56
CA PHE A 309 6.08 -19.67 23.93
C PHE A 309 6.25 -19.58 25.44
N ASP A 310 7.49 -19.37 25.88
CA ASP A 310 7.83 -19.06 27.27
C ASP A 310 8.15 -17.56 27.41
N PRO A 311 7.30 -16.78 28.11
CA PRO A 311 7.55 -15.36 28.37
C PRO A 311 8.86 -15.10 29.13
N GLN A 312 9.28 -15.99 30.03
CA GLN A 312 10.48 -15.79 30.85
C GLN A 312 11.75 -15.93 30.00
N SER A 313 11.86 -17.00 29.22
CA SER A 313 12.94 -17.16 28.24
C SER A 313 12.95 -16.03 27.21
N ALA A 314 11.77 -15.64 26.70
CA ALA A 314 11.66 -14.54 25.74
C ALA A 314 12.10 -13.19 26.32
N ALA A 315 11.96 -12.95 27.62
CA ALA A 315 12.42 -11.73 28.28
C ALA A 315 13.95 -11.59 28.32
N ALA A 316 14.70 -12.70 28.19
CA ALA A 316 16.16 -12.69 28.25
C ALA A 316 16.82 -12.00 27.03
N LYS A 317 16.14 -12.00 25.88
CA LYS A 317 16.64 -11.36 24.65
C LYS A 317 15.48 -10.76 23.86
N ASP A 318 15.55 -9.45 23.62
CA ASP A 318 14.63 -8.78 22.70
C ASP A 318 15.07 -9.03 21.25
N ASP A 319 14.21 -9.68 20.47
CA ASP A 319 14.35 -9.93 19.04
C ASP A 319 13.25 -9.23 18.20
N GLY A 320 12.43 -8.39 18.85
CA GLY A 320 11.30 -7.67 18.26
C GLY A 320 10.04 -8.52 18.03
N VAL A 321 10.03 -9.81 18.40
CA VAL A 321 8.88 -10.70 18.21
C VAL A 321 7.98 -10.71 19.44
N PHE A 322 6.67 -10.59 19.25
CA PHE A 322 5.70 -10.59 20.35
C PHE A 322 4.32 -11.12 19.92
N TRP A 323 3.54 -11.58 20.89
CA TRP A 323 2.12 -11.88 20.73
C TRP A 323 1.27 -10.67 21.14
N ILE A 324 0.16 -10.47 20.45
CA ILE A 324 -0.84 -9.44 20.76
C ILE A 324 -2.24 -10.01 20.50
N ASP A 325 -3.22 -9.62 21.32
CA ASP A 325 -4.61 -9.98 21.06
C ASP A 325 -5.23 -9.13 19.96
N TYR A 326 -6.18 -9.71 19.24
CA TYR A 326 -6.75 -9.08 18.06
C TYR A 326 -7.51 -7.79 18.38
N LYS A 327 -8.10 -7.69 19.58
CA LYS A 327 -8.77 -6.47 20.04
C LYS A 327 -7.76 -5.33 20.25
N SER A 328 -6.63 -5.61 20.90
CA SER A 328 -5.52 -4.66 21.01
C SER A 328 -4.98 -4.28 19.63
N LEU A 329 -4.85 -5.24 18.71
CA LEU A 329 -4.41 -4.95 17.34
C LEU A 329 -5.36 -3.97 16.63
N ILE A 330 -6.67 -4.22 16.62
CA ILE A 330 -7.66 -3.31 16.01
C ILE A 330 -7.61 -1.92 16.64
N HIS A 331 -7.33 -1.84 17.94
CA HIS A 331 -7.28 -0.56 18.64
C HIS A 331 -6.06 0.29 18.27
N PHE A 332 -4.87 -0.31 18.14
CA PHE A 332 -3.62 0.43 17.91
C PHE A 332 -3.18 0.48 16.44
N PHE A 333 -3.67 -0.43 15.60
CA PHE A 333 -3.28 -0.53 14.20
C PHE A 333 -4.35 0.11 13.31
N GLY A 334 -3.91 0.88 12.32
CA GLY A 334 -4.81 1.54 11.39
C GLY A 334 -5.19 0.66 10.20
N VAL A 335 -4.28 -0.23 9.78
CA VAL A 335 -4.40 -0.98 8.53
C VAL A 335 -3.75 -2.36 8.65
N LEU A 336 -4.41 -3.38 8.09
CA LEU A 336 -3.78 -4.63 7.65
C LEU A 336 -3.56 -4.58 6.14
N TYR A 337 -2.34 -4.88 5.73
CA TYR A 337 -1.95 -5.04 4.34
C TYR A 337 -1.83 -6.53 4.05
N ILE A 338 -2.60 -7.00 3.07
CA ILE A 338 -2.74 -8.41 2.73
C ILE A 338 -2.35 -8.58 1.27
N ASN A 339 -1.39 -9.43 0.98
CA ASN A 339 -1.11 -9.84 -0.39
C ASN A 339 -1.62 -11.27 -0.58
N TRP A 340 -2.43 -11.50 -1.61
CA TRP A 340 -3.08 -12.79 -1.88
C TRP A 340 -2.34 -13.57 -2.97
N ASP A 341 -2.19 -14.88 -2.76
CA ASP A 341 -1.61 -15.76 -3.77
C ASP A 341 -2.49 -15.73 -5.03
N PRO A 342 -1.99 -15.26 -6.19
CA PRO A 342 -2.77 -15.18 -7.41
C PRO A 342 -3.25 -16.57 -7.87
N LYS A 343 -2.59 -17.66 -7.44
CA LYS A 343 -3.01 -19.04 -7.74
C LYS A 343 -4.37 -19.42 -7.15
N LEU A 344 -4.94 -18.59 -6.26
CA LEU A 344 -6.35 -18.70 -5.86
C LEU A 344 -7.30 -18.57 -7.05
N PHE A 345 -6.89 -17.87 -8.10
CA PHE A 345 -7.68 -17.64 -9.31
C PHE A 345 -7.23 -18.58 -10.42
N ARG A 346 -8.15 -19.43 -10.88
CA ARG A 346 -7.90 -20.35 -11.99
C ARG A 346 -7.68 -19.64 -13.33
N PHE A 347 -8.40 -18.54 -13.53
CA PHE A 347 -8.34 -17.73 -14.74
C PHE A 347 -7.73 -16.38 -14.38
N GLN A 348 -6.69 -16.00 -15.10
CA GLN A 348 -5.95 -14.75 -14.90
C GLN A 348 -5.65 -14.17 -16.28
N HIS A 349 -5.81 -12.85 -16.39
CA HIS A 349 -5.50 -12.11 -17.60
C HIS A 349 -4.88 -10.78 -17.20
N GLU A 350 -3.80 -10.42 -17.87
CA GLU A 350 -3.06 -9.18 -17.65
C GLU A 350 -2.76 -8.55 -19.01
N PHE A 351 -2.79 -7.22 -19.06
CA PHE A 351 -2.32 -6.44 -20.19
C PHE A 351 -1.89 -5.05 -19.74
N HIS A 352 -1.14 -4.35 -20.61
CA HIS A 352 -0.66 -3.00 -20.35
C HIS A 352 -1.21 -2.01 -21.38
N ASP A 353 -1.62 -0.84 -20.90
CA ASP A 353 -2.08 0.25 -21.76
C ASP A 353 -1.50 1.59 -21.29
N LEU A 354 -1.63 2.62 -22.12
CA LEU A 354 -1.14 3.96 -21.87
C LEU A 354 -2.29 4.97 -21.95
N TRP A 355 -2.44 5.74 -20.88
CA TRP A 355 -3.33 6.89 -20.84
C TRP A 355 -2.49 8.16 -20.63
N SER A 356 -2.50 9.05 -21.62
CA SER A 356 -1.73 10.29 -21.53
C SER A 356 -2.46 11.31 -20.66
N ALA A 357 -1.79 11.84 -19.64
CA ALA A 357 -2.35 12.90 -18.80
C ALA A 357 -2.84 14.08 -19.66
N GLY A 358 -4.09 14.50 -19.46
CA GLY A 358 -4.74 15.57 -20.24
C GLY A 358 -5.53 15.10 -21.47
N GLN A 359 -5.47 13.81 -21.82
CA GLN A 359 -6.47 13.19 -22.69
C GLN A 359 -7.59 12.65 -21.80
N GLY A 360 -8.80 13.16 -21.95
CA GLY A 360 -9.90 12.89 -21.04
C GLY A 360 -10.70 14.16 -20.77
N PRO A 361 -11.94 14.03 -20.27
CA PRO A 361 -12.71 15.19 -19.87
C PRO A 361 -11.99 15.89 -18.72
N ILE A 362 -12.07 17.24 -18.66
CA ILE A 362 -11.47 18.04 -17.58
C ILE A 362 -11.90 17.52 -16.18
N ARG A 363 -13.05 16.83 -16.13
CA ARG A 363 -13.59 16.14 -14.95
C ARG A 363 -14.38 14.91 -15.38
N ASP A 364 -14.02 13.74 -14.85
CA ASP A 364 -14.74 12.47 -15.03
C ASP A 364 -16.22 12.54 -14.63
N LEU A 365 -16.59 13.52 -13.81
CA LEU A 365 -17.95 13.71 -13.29
C LEU A 365 -18.98 14.08 -14.37
N PHE A 366 -18.59 14.69 -15.49
CA PHE A 366 -19.52 15.15 -16.55
C PHE A 366 -19.56 14.25 -17.78
N SER A 367 -18.45 13.58 -18.04
CA SER A 367 -18.25 12.65 -19.14
C SER A 367 -17.12 11.73 -18.70
N CYS A 368 -17.15 10.46 -19.11
CA CYS A 368 -16.02 9.54 -19.00
C CYS A 368 -15.77 8.83 -20.35
N SER A 369 -16.35 9.36 -21.44
CA SER A 369 -16.28 8.79 -22.78
C SER A 369 -14.86 8.70 -23.36
N ASP A 370 -13.96 9.58 -22.91
CA ASP A 370 -12.56 9.61 -23.32
C ASP A 370 -11.63 8.88 -22.33
N ASN A 371 -12.17 8.39 -21.22
CA ASN A 371 -11.40 7.60 -20.27
C ASN A 371 -11.11 6.21 -20.87
N PRO A 372 -10.01 5.54 -20.47
CA PRO A 372 -9.81 4.14 -20.79
C PRO A 372 -10.98 3.31 -20.27
N GLN A 373 -11.61 2.55 -21.17
CA GLN A 373 -12.70 1.66 -20.85
C GLN A 373 -12.41 0.27 -21.38
N TYR A 374 -12.76 -0.74 -20.60
CA TYR A 374 -12.53 -2.14 -20.94
C TYR A 374 -13.81 -2.94 -20.79
N TYR A 375 -14.00 -3.87 -21.71
CA TYR A 375 -15.08 -4.83 -21.65
C TYR A 375 -14.62 -6.11 -20.96
N LEU A 376 -15.41 -6.59 -19.99
CA LEU A 376 -15.16 -7.84 -19.29
C LEU A 376 -16.38 -8.75 -19.42
N GLU A 377 -16.20 -9.90 -20.06
CA GLU A 377 -17.19 -10.98 -20.08
C GLU A 377 -16.72 -12.12 -19.17
N VAL A 378 -17.59 -12.54 -18.25
CA VAL A 378 -17.33 -13.66 -17.33
C VAL A 378 -18.42 -14.70 -17.50
N ASN A 379 -18.07 -15.81 -18.14
CA ASN A 379 -18.94 -16.98 -18.18
C ASN A 379 -18.86 -17.74 -16.85
N ASN A 380 -19.81 -17.47 -15.95
CA ASN A 380 -19.85 -18.09 -14.64
C ASN A 380 -20.66 -19.39 -14.65
N ALA A 381 -19.96 -20.52 -14.65
CA ALA A 381 -20.58 -21.85 -14.50
C ALA A 381 -20.86 -22.24 -13.04
N LEU A 382 -20.42 -21.44 -12.06
CA LEU A 382 -20.52 -21.73 -10.62
C LEU A 382 -21.68 -20.98 -9.96
N GLU A 383 -22.17 -21.48 -8.82
CA GLU A 383 -23.18 -20.76 -8.03
C GLU A 383 -22.65 -19.44 -7.47
N LYS A 384 -21.38 -19.44 -7.06
CA LYS A 384 -20.66 -18.24 -6.63
C LYS A 384 -19.28 -18.22 -7.27
N ALA A 385 -18.90 -17.07 -7.81
CA ALA A 385 -17.56 -16.83 -8.34
C ALA A 385 -17.06 -15.46 -7.92
N ALA A 386 -15.78 -15.37 -7.57
CA ALA A 386 -15.12 -14.11 -7.25
C ALA A 386 -14.35 -13.61 -8.48
N VAL A 387 -14.54 -12.35 -8.84
CA VAL A 387 -13.80 -11.68 -9.91
C VAL A 387 -13.05 -10.52 -9.30
N TRP A 388 -11.73 -10.53 -9.43
CA TRP A 388 -10.85 -9.51 -8.86
C TRP A 388 -10.16 -8.77 -10.00
N ILE A 389 -10.17 -7.44 -9.94
CA ILE A 389 -9.60 -6.57 -10.95
C ILE A 389 -8.58 -5.67 -10.27
N LEU A 390 -7.30 -5.87 -10.58
CA LEU A 390 -6.20 -5.09 -10.05
C LEU A 390 -5.77 -4.04 -11.08
N LEU A 391 -6.12 -2.78 -10.83
CA LEU A 391 -5.62 -1.66 -11.61
C LEU A 391 -4.28 -1.21 -11.03
N THR A 392 -3.23 -1.25 -11.85
CA THR A 392 -1.89 -0.81 -11.47
C THR A 392 -1.44 0.36 -12.34
N ARG A 393 -1.10 1.48 -11.71
CA ARG A 393 -0.48 2.63 -12.38
C ARG A 393 1.01 2.38 -12.55
N HIS A 394 1.53 2.62 -13.75
CA HIS A 394 2.98 2.59 -13.98
C HIS A 394 3.62 3.83 -13.37
N ILE A 395 4.69 3.66 -12.61
CA ILE A 395 5.47 4.74 -12.00
C ILE A 395 6.88 4.76 -12.58
N THR A 396 7.36 5.94 -12.92
CA THR A 396 8.71 6.16 -13.51
C THR A 396 9.59 7.11 -12.70
N GLU A 397 9.04 7.84 -11.74
CA GLU A 397 9.77 8.85 -10.96
C GLU A 397 9.58 8.67 -9.45
N ILE A 398 10.65 8.89 -8.67
CA ILE A 398 10.67 8.78 -7.20
C ILE A 398 9.68 9.74 -6.53
N ASP A 399 9.52 10.95 -7.07
CA ASP A 399 8.62 11.95 -6.51
C ASP A 399 7.16 11.50 -6.56
N ASP A 400 6.85 10.60 -7.49
CA ASP A 400 5.54 9.99 -7.62
C ASP A 400 5.33 8.87 -6.59
N PHE A 401 6.38 8.11 -6.23
CA PHE A 401 6.32 7.22 -5.07
C PHE A 401 6.22 7.97 -3.74
N ALA A 402 6.96 9.08 -3.60
CA ALA A 402 7.06 9.82 -2.35
C ALA A 402 5.84 10.71 -2.06
N ASN A 403 5.29 11.37 -3.08
CA ASN A 403 4.22 12.36 -2.91
C ASN A 403 2.89 11.94 -3.56
N ASN A 404 2.90 10.90 -4.41
CA ASN A 404 1.83 10.40 -5.26
C ASN A 404 0.65 11.37 -5.44
N LYS A 405 0.77 12.26 -6.43
CA LYS A 405 -0.20 13.33 -6.71
C LYS A 405 -1.40 12.86 -7.52
N GLU A 406 -1.35 11.64 -8.04
CA GLU A 406 -2.37 11.08 -8.92
C GLU A 406 -3.20 10.04 -8.17
N TYR A 407 -4.52 10.18 -8.26
CA TYR A 407 -5.46 9.27 -7.64
C TYR A 407 -6.15 8.50 -8.74
N ILE A 408 -6.08 7.18 -8.66
CA ILE A 408 -6.73 6.29 -9.62
C ILE A 408 -7.83 5.50 -8.92
N ALA A 409 -8.86 5.18 -9.68
CA ALA A 409 -9.86 4.20 -9.30
C ALA A 409 -10.43 3.51 -10.55
N LEU A 410 -11.21 2.46 -10.30
CA LEU A 410 -11.96 1.77 -11.33
C LEU A 410 -13.44 1.82 -10.96
N ASN A 411 -14.26 2.31 -11.88
CA ASN A 411 -15.70 2.17 -11.81
C ASN A 411 -16.13 0.96 -12.65
N ILE A 412 -17.07 0.18 -12.13
CA ILE A 412 -17.56 -1.02 -12.79
C ILE A 412 -19.06 -0.86 -12.99
N TYR A 413 -19.50 -1.01 -14.23
CA TYR A 413 -20.90 -0.95 -14.64
C TYR A 413 -21.34 -2.33 -15.12
N ASN A 414 -22.62 -2.67 -14.90
CA ASN A 414 -23.22 -3.84 -15.54
C ASN A 414 -23.40 -3.58 -17.04
N GLY A 415 -23.26 -4.61 -17.86
CA GLY A 415 -23.43 -4.51 -19.31
C GLY A 415 -22.11 -4.61 -20.07
N GLY A 416 -22.05 -4.17 -21.31
CA GLY A 416 -20.80 -4.19 -22.09
C GLY A 416 -20.63 -2.96 -22.96
N GLU A 417 -21.45 -1.95 -22.71
CA GLU A 417 -21.55 -0.77 -23.54
C GLU A 417 -20.56 0.29 -23.07
N LYS A 418 -20.15 1.15 -24.01
CA LYS A 418 -19.31 2.28 -23.70
C LYS A 418 -20.08 3.27 -22.82
N ILE A 419 -19.51 3.63 -21.67
CA ILE A 419 -20.10 4.59 -20.75
C ILE A 419 -19.70 6.00 -21.20
N TYR A 420 -20.67 6.83 -21.56
CA TYR A 420 -20.37 8.20 -21.98
C TYR A 420 -20.45 9.17 -20.81
N ILE A 421 -21.47 8.98 -19.97
CA ILE A 421 -21.86 9.91 -18.93
C ILE A 421 -22.18 9.08 -17.68
N PRO A 422 -21.34 9.15 -16.63
CA PRO A 422 -21.32 8.16 -15.56
C PRO A 422 -22.50 8.22 -14.58
N PHE A 423 -23.44 9.15 -14.75
CA PHE A 423 -24.65 9.31 -13.91
C PHE A 423 -25.95 8.88 -14.60
N PHE A 424 -25.93 8.50 -15.89
CA PHE A 424 -27.11 7.87 -16.50
C PHE A 424 -27.22 6.38 -16.18
N GLU A 425 -26.11 5.77 -15.77
CA GLU A 425 -26.04 4.37 -15.34
C GLU A 425 -25.30 4.36 -14.00
N GLU A 426 -25.89 3.79 -12.95
CA GLU A 426 -25.18 3.66 -11.68
C GLU A 426 -24.12 2.53 -11.77
N PRO A 427 -22.87 2.78 -11.38
CA PRO A 427 -21.88 1.72 -11.32
C PRO A 427 -22.23 0.74 -10.19
N ILE A 428 -22.13 -0.56 -10.47
CA ILE A 428 -22.21 -1.60 -9.43
C ILE A 428 -21.05 -1.54 -8.44
N MET A 429 -19.95 -0.90 -8.84
CA MET A 429 -18.84 -0.55 -7.97
C MET A 429 -18.30 0.81 -8.36
N ASN A 430 -18.38 1.74 -7.42
CA ASN A 430 -17.73 3.03 -7.52
C ASN A 430 -16.40 2.96 -6.75
N GLY A 431 -15.28 2.88 -7.48
CA GLY A 431 -13.98 2.67 -6.85
C GLY A 431 -13.55 3.85 -5.98
N VAL A 432 -13.09 3.57 -4.76
CA VAL A 432 -12.50 4.61 -3.90
C VAL A 432 -11.24 5.14 -4.57
N ARG A 433 -11.19 6.46 -4.81
CA ARG A 433 -10.01 7.13 -5.37
C ARG A 433 -8.89 7.07 -4.34
N ILE A 434 -7.80 6.41 -4.70
CA ILE A 434 -6.62 6.24 -3.85
C ILE A 434 -5.36 6.71 -4.56
N ASN A 435 -4.47 7.33 -3.81
CA ASN A 435 -3.08 7.60 -4.20
C ASN A 435 -2.16 6.41 -3.89
N SER A 436 -2.68 5.21 -4.12
CA SER A 436 -1.86 4.02 -4.19
C SER A 436 -1.57 3.78 -5.67
N ASN A 437 -0.44 3.14 -5.96
CA ASN A 437 -0.15 2.66 -7.31
C ASN A 437 -1.04 1.47 -7.71
N HIS A 438 -1.66 0.81 -6.73
CA HIS A 438 -2.55 -0.33 -6.92
C HIS A 438 -3.95 -0.04 -6.37
N PHE A 439 -4.98 -0.31 -7.18
CA PHE A 439 -6.39 -0.35 -6.78
C PHE A 439 -6.97 -1.74 -7.06
N LEU A 440 -7.66 -2.33 -6.07
CA LEU A 440 -8.28 -3.64 -6.19
C LEU A 440 -9.81 -3.53 -6.14
N GLY A 441 -10.47 -3.82 -7.26
CA GLY A 441 -11.91 -4.04 -7.33
C GLY A 441 -12.24 -5.52 -7.12
N LYS A 442 -13.25 -5.83 -6.30
CA LYS A 442 -13.70 -7.21 -6.02
C LYS A 442 -15.20 -7.36 -6.28
N LEU A 443 -15.58 -8.23 -7.21
CA LEU A 443 -16.96 -8.58 -7.51
C LEU A 443 -17.26 -10.00 -7.01
N LEU A 444 -18.48 -10.20 -6.49
CA LEU A 444 -19.01 -11.50 -6.16
C LEU A 444 -20.20 -11.81 -7.07
N LEU A 445 -20.00 -12.71 -8.02
CA LEU A 445 -21.07 -13.23 -8.88
C LEU A 445 -21.84 -14.30 -8.12
N THR A 446 -23.17 -14.22 -8.11
CA THR A 446 -24.06 -15.12 -7.35
C THR A 446 -25.03 -15.90 -8.22
N LYS A 447 -24.91 -15.79 -9.54
CA LYS A 447 -25.77 -16.46 -10.52
C LYS A 447 -24.93 -17.14 -11.60
N LYS A 448 -25.34 -18.35 -11.98
CA LYS A 448 -24.79 -19.07 -13.14
C LYS A 448 -25.29 -18.42 -14.41
N ASP A 449 -24.44 -17.61 -15.04
CA ASP A 449 -24.78 -16.86 -16.24
C ASP A 449 -23.52 -16.30 -16.90
N VAL A 450 -23.68 -15.73 -18.09
CA VAL A 450 -22.69 -14.86 -18.70
C VAL A 450 -22.90 -13.44 -18.15
N HIS A 451 -21.94 -12.98 -17.36
CA HIS A 451 -21.93 -11.63 -16.81
C HIS A 451 -21.08 -10.74 -17.70
N LYS A 452 -21.58 -9.54 -17.99
CA LYS A 452 -20.88 -8.54 -18.79
C LYS A 452 -20.67 -7.31 -17.93
N PHE A 453 -19.46 -6.75 -17.99
CA PHE A 453 -19.12 -5.49 -17.31
C PHE A 453 -18.39 -4.51 -18.24
N SER A 454 -18.66 -3.23 -18.01
CA SER A 454 -17.85 -2.12 -18.52
C SER A 454 -16.99 -1.57 -17.38
N LEU A 455 -15.68 -1.61 -17.56
CA LEU A 455 -14.69 -1.14 -16.59
C LEU A 455 -14.20 0.22 -17.03
N VAL A 456 -14.41 1.26 -16.23
CA VAL A 456 -14.02 2.64 -16.56
C VAL A 456 -12.91 3.08 -15.61
N VAL A 457 -11.73 3.36 -16.14
CA VAL A 457 -10.63 3.94 -15.36
C VAL A 457 -10.96 5.40 -15.09
N VAL A 458 -10.83 5.84 -13.84
CA VAL A 458 -11.09 7.23 -13.44
C VAL A 458 -9.88 7.81 -12.75
N GLN A 459 -9.62 9.10 -13.01
CA GLN A 459 -8.56 9.88 -12.39
C GLN A 459 -9.15 11.21 -11.91
N GLU A 460 -8.98 11.51 -10.62
CA GLU A 460 -9.47 12.77 -10.06
C GLU A 460 -8.33 13.62 -9.53
N LYS A 461 -8.30 14.89 -9.95
CA LYS A 461 -7.36 15.91 -9.47
C LYS A 461 -8.12 17.17 -9.05
N ALA A 462 -8.55 17.23 -7.80
CA ALA A 462 -8.92 18.50 -7.18
C ALA A 462 -7.70 19.07 -6.44
N GLU A 463 -7.41 20.36 -6.63
CA GLU A 463 -6.28 21.04 -6.01
C GLU A 463 -6.63 22.48 -5.63
N TRP A 464 -6.05 22.96 -4.53
CA TRP A 464 -5.91 24.39 -4.24
C TRP A 464 -4.68 24.87 -5.00
N LYS A 465 -4.83 25.84 -5.89
CA LYS A 465 -3.71 26.38 -6.69
C LYS A 465 -3.95 27.80 -7.15
N GLY A 466 -2.91 28.63 -7.09
CA GLY A 466 -2.97 30.04 -7.45
C GLY A 466 -4.10 30.75 -6.71
N LYS A 467 -5.01 31.35 -7.46
CA LYS A 467 -6.16 32.06 -6.90
C LYS A 467 -7.08 31.17 -6.04
N THR A 468 -7.14 29.87 -6.34
CA THR A 468 -8.00 28.93 -5.59
C THR A 468 -7.42 28.47 -4.26
N ALA A 469 -6.17 28.83 -3.94
CA ALA A 469 -5.59 28.64 -2.61
C ALA A 469 -6.02 29.75 -1.64
N GLY A 470 -7.33 29.94 -1.51
CA GLY A 470 -7.94 31.08 -0.82
C GLY A 470 -7.81 31.03 0.70
N GLY A 471 -7.62 29.84 1.27
CA GLY A 471 -7.49 29.63 2.72
C GLY A 471 -8.76 29.96 3.49
N CYS A 472 -8.69 29.93 4.82
CA CYS A 472 -9.83 30.25 5.68
C CYS A 472 -9.97 31.76 5.93
N GLY A 473 -11.18 32.17 6.32
CA GLY A 473 -11.51 33.58 6.56
C GLY A 473 -10.80 34.23 7.76
N LYS A 474 -10.03 33.47 8.55
CA LYS A 474 -9.29 34.01 9.69
C LYS A 474 -8.18 34.99 9.27
N TYR A 475 -7.57 34.76 8.11
CA TYR A 475 -6.43 35.55 7.64
C TYR A 475 -6.83 36.61 6.61
N ASN A 476 -7.69 36.25 5.66
CA ASN A 476 -8.25 37.16 4.69
C ASN A 476 -9.64 36.67 4.27
N MET A 477 -10.68 37.44 4.58
CA MET A 477 -12.05 37.07 4.26
C MET A 477 -12.34 37.19 2.74
N GLU A 478 -11.61 38.03 2.02
CA GLU A 478 -11.84 38.28 0.60
C GLU A 478 -11.42 37.11 -0.28
N THR A 479 -10.43 36.32 0.15
CA THR A 479 -9.91 35.15 -0.60
C THR A 479 -10.71 33.88 -0.34
N VAL A 480 -11.57 33.86 0.69
CA VAL A 480 -12.41 32.68 1.00
C VAL A 480 -13.28 32.29 -0.17
N LYS A 481 -13.85 33.30 -0.85
CA LYS A 481 -14.69 33.11 -2.03
C LYS A 481 -13.93 32.52 -3.21
N ASP A 482 -12.60 32.56 -3.22
CA ASP A 482 -11.79 32.06 -4.31
C ASP A 482 -11.51 30.55 -4.18
N ASN A 483 -11.72 29.95 -3.00
CA ASN A 483 -11.57 28.51 -2.82
C ASN A 483 -12.55 27.73 -3.73
N PRO A 484 -12.20 26.49 -4.13
CA PRO A 484 -13.08 25.65 -4.92
C PRO A 484 -14.44 25.45 -4.23
N ILE A 485 -15.51 25.41 -5.01
CA ILE A 485 -16.87 25.16 -4.51
C ILE A 485 -17.47 24.01 -5.30
N PHE A 486 -18.12 23.08 -4.58
CA PHE A 486 -18.80 21.91 -5.09
C PHE A 486 -20.28 22.00 -4.74
N HIS A 487 -21.15 21.97 -5.73
CA HIS A 487 -22.58 21.86 -5.55
C HIS A 487 -22.97 20.39 -5.41
N VAL A 488 -23.84 20.10 -4.45
CA VAL A 488 -24.50 18.81 -4.23
C VAL A 488 -26.00 19.06 -4.34
N THR A 489 -26.62 18.46 -5.35
CA THR A 489 -28.06 18.55 -5.61
C THR A 489 -28.72 17.26 -5.14
N LEU A 490 -29.65 17.39 -4.19
CA LEU A 490 -30.38 16.27 -3.61
C LEU A 490 -31.74 16.10 -4.30
N ASN A 491 -32.16 14.84 -4.48
CA ASN A 491 -33.39 14.49 -5.19
C ASN A 491 -34.63 15.20 -4.58
N PRO A 492 -35.53 15.79 -5.42
CA PRO A 492 -36.80 16.41 -5.00
C PRO A 492 -37.83 15.49 -4.33
N ASP A 493 -37.68 14.16 -4.38
CA ASP A 493 -38.66 13.19 -3.90
C ASP A 493 -38.74 13.08 -2.37
N SER A 494 -37.68 13.49 -1.66
CA SER A 494 -37.62 13.52 -0.19
C SER A 494 -37.02 14.83 0.29
N ASP A 495 -37.39 15.23 1.52
CA ASP A 495 -36.79 16.36 2.24
C ASP A 495 -36.04 15.92 3.50
N ASP A 496 -35.74 14.62 3.60
CA ASP A 496 -35.02 14.03 4.72
C ASP A 496 -33.84 13.22 4.20
N HIS A 497 -32.77 13.92 3.85
CA HIS A 497 -31.53 13.30 3.39
C HIS A 497 -30.43 13.41 4.46
N GLY A 498 -29.64 12.35 4.61
CA GLY A 498 -28.36 12.37 5.32
C GLY A 498 -27.22 12.50 4.32
N LEU A 499 -26.24 13.37 4.60
CA LEU A 499 -25.03 13.55 3.81
C LEU A 499 -23.81 13.60 4.73
N ILE A 500 -22.82 12.75 4.48
CA ILE A 500 -21.49 12.79 5.08
C ILE A 500 -20.51 13.20 3.99
N VAL A 501 -19.67 14.17 4.31
CA VAL A 501 -18.62 14.66 3.41
C VAL A 501 -17.28 14.46 4.08
N PHE A 502 -16.37 13.74 3.44
CA PHE A 502 -14.98 13.65 3.87
C PHE A 502 -14.13 14.55 3.00
N LEU A 503 -13.30 15.39 3.62
CA LEU A 503 -12.26 16.15 2.95
C LEU A 503 -10.91 15.55 3.33
N ARG A 504 -10.12 15.10 2.35
CA ARG A 504 -8.77 14.57 2.55
C ARG A 504 -7.74 15.41 1.79
N ALA A 505 -6.53 15.53 2.31
CA ALA A 505 -5.42 16.24 1.67
C ALA A 505 -4.07 15.74 2.25
N PRO A 506 -2.92 16.13 1.69
CA PRO A 506 -1.62 15.90 2.31
C PRO A 506 -1.58 16.31 3.79
N ARG A 507 -0.87 15.53 4.61
CA ARG A 507 -0.91 15.61 6.09
C ARG A 507 -0.29 16.89 6.64
N GLU A 508 0.51 17.58 5.84
CA GLU A 508 1.08 18.89 6.11
C GLU A 508 0.04 20.02 6.07
N TYR A 509 -1.10 19.82 5.40
CA TYR A 509 -2.16 20.82 5.30
C TYR A 509 -3.17 20.67 6.44
N SER A 510 -3.41 21.75 7.17
CA SER A 510 -4.59 21.87 8.03
C SER A 510 -5.77 22.27 7.16
N ILE A 511 -6.82 21.45 7.11
CA ILE A 511 -7.93 21.56 6.16
C ILE A 511 -9.28 21.57 6.86
N GLY A 512 -10.25 22.26 6.26
CA GLY A 512 -11.61 22.45 6.74
C GLY A 512 -12.57 22.65 5.57
N MET A 513 -13.87 22.52 5.82
CA MET A 513 -14.87 22.81 4.80
C MET A 513 -16.11 23.47 5.38
N ASP A 514 -16.69 24.34 4.57
CA ASP A 514 -18.00 24.94 4.83
C ASP A 514 -19.06 24.30 3.95
N PHE A 515 -20.28 24.25 4.47
CA PHE A 515 -21.49 23.79 3.82
C PHE A 515 -22.56 24.88 3.91
N PHE A 516 -23.17 25.23 2.78
CA PHE A 516 -24.20 26.26 2.73
C PHE A 516 -25.27 25.90 1.71
N GLN A 517 -26.52 26.32 1.95
CA GLN A 517 -27.60 26.10 1.00
C GLN A 517 -27.49 27.10 -0.16
N VAL A 518 -27.63 26.60 -1.39
CA VAL A 518 -27.58 27.40 -2.63
C VAL A 518 -28.99 27.60 -3.18
N SER A 519 -29.80 26.54 -3.21
CA SER A 519 -31.19 26.60 -3.64
C SER A 519 -32.04 25.59 -2.87
N SER A 520 -33.34 25.85 -2.84
CA SER A 520 -34.35 24.98 -2.24
C SER A 520 -35.41 24.68 -3.26
N VAL A 521 -35.83 23.41 -3.39
CA VAL A 521 -36.90 23.03 -4.32
C VAL A 521 -38.28 23.40 -3.76
N ARG A 522 -38.46 23.31 -2.43
CA ARG A 522 -39.76 23.47 -1.75
C ARG A 522 -39.79 24.63 -0.74
N GLY A 523 -38.86 25.57 -0.85
CA GLY A 523 -38.75 26.73 0.06
C GLY A 523 -38.30 26.39 1.48
N LYS A 524 -37.89 25.14 1.75
CA LYS A 524 -37.30 24.73 3.03
C LYS A 524 -35.87 25.21 3.16
N THR A 525 -35.55 25.83 4.29
CA THR A 525 -34.22 26.35 4.59
C THR A 525 -33.42 25.34 5.41
N TYR A 526 -32.10 25.32 5.22
CA TYR A 526 -31.17 24.56 6.04
C TYR A 526 -29.99 25.44 6.44
N ALA A 527 -29.66 25.44 7.73
CA ALA A 527 -28.59 26.28 8.24
C ALA A 527 -27.22 25.84 7.71
N SER A 528 -26.38 26.82 7.34
CA SER A 528 -25.00 26.57 6.98
C SER A 528 -24.24 25.90 8.14
N LYS A 529 -23.33 24.99 7.81
CA LYS A 529 -22.50 24.25 8.76
C LYS A 529 -21.05 24.26 8.29
N ASN A 530 -20.14 23.85 9.17
CA ASN A 530 -18.74 23.62 8.82
C ASN A 530 -18.23 22.35 9.50
N SER A 531 -17.08 21.85 9.06
CA SER A 531 -16.45 20.65 9.61
C SER A 531 -15.84 20.83 11.02
N GLY A 532 -16.03 21.99 11.66
CA GLY A 532 -15.36 22.37 12.90
C GLY A 532 -13.90 22.77 12.68
N ASP A 533 -13.05 22.51 13.67
CA ASP A 533 -11.63 22.87 13.64
C ASP A 533 -10.91 22.29 12.41
N TYR A 534 -9.98 23.06 11.87
CA TYR A 534 -9.16 22.63 10.72
C TYR A 534 -8.23 21.50 11.16
N ARG A 535 -8.32 20.34 10.51
CA ARG A 535 -7.58 19.12 10.86
C ARG A 535 -6.51 18.81 9.83
N LYS A 536 -5.43 18.17 10.27
CA LYS A 536 -4.34 17.78 9.36
C LYS A 536 -4.72 16.55 8.54
N GLY A 537 -4.69 16.67 7.23
CA GLY A 537 -4.83 15.59 6.26
C GLY A 537 -6.23 15.01 6.05
N THR A 538 -7.12 15.00 7.05
CA THR A 538 -8.52 14.57 6.85
C THR A 538 -9.47 15.25 7.84
N THR A 539 -10.65 15.63 7.36
CA THR A 539 -11.78 16.11 8.17
C THR A 539 -13.11 15.61 7.60
N MET A 540 -14.17 15.60 8.41
CA MET A 540 -15.48 15.07 8.06
C MET A 540 -16.59 16.04 8.49
N LEU A 541 -17.64 16.12 7.68
CA LEU A 541 -18.85 16.88 7.97
C LEU A 541 -20.06 15.97 7.82
N ARG A 542 -20.84 15.80 8.90
CA ARG A 542 -22.09 15.04 8.91
C ARG A 542 -23.29 15.98 8.95
N LEU A 543 -24.22 15.75 8.04
CA LEU A 543 -25.43 16.55 7.83
C LEU A 543 -26.61 15.59 7.81
N ASN A 544 -27.64 15.89 8.60
CA ASN A 544 -28.86 15.09 8.67
C ASN A 544 -30.05 16.00 8.38
N HIS A 545 -31.17 15.41 7.96
CA HIS A 545 -32.43 16.10 7.68
C HIS A 545 -32.28 17.22 6.65
N LEU A 546 -31.49 16.97 5.60
CA LEU A 546 -31.31 17.90 4.49
C LEU A 546 -32.55 17.86 3.59
N PRO A 547 -33.22 19.01 3.36
CA PRO A 547 -34.28 19.13 2.36
C PRO A 547 -33.80 18.85 0.94
N ALA A 548 -34.74 18.67 0.01
CA ALA A 548 -34.41 18.71 -1.41
C ALA A 548 -33.91 20.10 -1.83
N GLY A 549 -32.78 20.15 -2.51
CA GLY A 549 -32.14 21.41 -2.87
C GLY A 549 -30.73 21.23 -3.40
N THR A 550 -30.10 22.35 -3.75
CA THR A 550 -28.67 22.40 -4.06
C THR A 550 -27.92 23.03 -2.91
N TYR A 551 -26.79 22.43 -2.55
CA TYR A 551 -25.95 22.83 -1.45
C TYR A 551 -24.51 23.00 -1.91
N GLY A 552 -23.83 24.03 -1.45
CA GLY A 552 -22.43 24.31 -1.74
C GLY A 552 -21.53 23.76 -0.63
N ILE A 553 -20.45 23.11 -1.04
CA ILE A 553 -19.35 22.64 -0.19
C ILE A 553 -18.08 23.32 -0.63
N ARG A 554 -17.40 23.98 0.30
CA ARG A 554 -16.17 24.72 0.04
C ARG A 554 -15.01 24.12 0.84
N PRO A 555 -14.18 23.25 0.25
CA PRO A 555 -12.94 22.80 0.87
C PRO A 555 -11.88 23.90 0.90
N MET A 556 -11.20 24.02 2.03
CA MET A 556 -10.23 25.09 2.29
C MET A 556 -9.05 24.58 3.09
N THR A 557 -7.89 25.19 2.87
CA THR A 557 -6.75 25.13 3.80
C THR A 557 -6.91 26.17 4.90
N TYR A 558 -6.24 25.99 6.03
CA TYR A 558 -6.28 26.94 7.12
C TYR A 558 -5.60 28.27 6.74
N ARG A 559 -4.47 28.19 6.04
CA ARG A 559 -3.74 29.37 5.56
C ARG A 559 -3.97 29.57 4.05
N PRO A 560 -4.12 30.82 3.59
CA PRO A 560 -4.11 31.13 2.16
C PRO A 560 -2.74 30.82 1.54
N GLY A 561 -2.71 30.63 0.22
CA GLY A 561 -1.49 30.33 -0.56
C GLY A 561 -0.95 28.92 -0.38
N VAL A 562 -1.64 28.06 0.38
CA VAL A 562 -1.28 26.64 0.47
C VAL A 562 -1.81 25.94 -0.77
N GLU A 563 -0.89 25.61 -1.66
CA GLU A 563 -1.19 24.87 -2.89
C GLU A 563 -1.00 23.37 -2.69
N GLY A 564 -1.92 22.58 -3.22
CA GLY A 564 -1.82 21.12 -3.17
C GLY A 564 -3.16 20.42 -3.42
N PRO A 565 -3.12 19.09 -3.62
CA PRO A 565 -4.29 18.31 -3.95
C PRO A 565 -5.21 18.11 -2.73
N PHE A 566 -6.50 17.87 -2.99
CA PHE A 566 -7.48 17.43 -1.99
C PHE A 566 -8.55 16.52 -2.59
N PHE A 567 -9.31 15.85 -1.73
CA PHE A 567 -10.36 14.88 -2.08
C PHE A 567 -11.63 15.20 -1.33
N LEU A 568 -12.75 15.05 -2.00
CA LEU A 568 -14.06 15.07 -1.37
C LEU A 568 -14.74 13.74 -1.62
N ASP A 569 -15.05 13.00 -0.55
CA ASP A 569 -15.91 11.83 -0.61
C ASP A 569 -17.29 12.19 -0.05
N PHE A 570 -18.34 11.67 -0.66
CA PHE A 570 -19.71 11.96 -0.30
C PHE A 570 -20.45 10.65 -0.05
N GLU A 571 -21.04 10.50 1.13
CA GLU A 571 -21.95 9.41 1.45
C GLU A 571 -23.32 10.01 1.71
N CYS A 572 -24.32 9.63 0.92
CA CYS A 572 -25.65 10.22 1.00
C CYS A 572 -26.71 9.13 1.13
N THR A 573 -27.81 9.42 1.83
CA THR A 573 -28.96 8.50 1.96
C THR A 573 -29.82 8.44 0.70
N SER A 574 -29.57 9.33 -0.26
CA SER A 574 -30.19 9.37 -1.59
C SER A 574 -29.14 9.72 -2.64
N GLU A 575 -29.37 9.35 -3.89
CA GLU A 575 -28.44 9.62 -4.99
C GLU A 575 -28.27 11.14 -5.23
N PRO A 576 -27.08 11.72 -5.03
CA PRO A 576 -26.85 13.15 -5.21
C PRO A 576 -26.18 13.47 -6.54
N SER A 577 -26.56 14.57 -7.19
CA SER A 577 -25.80 15.13 -8.33
C SER A 577 -24.73 16.11 -7.82
N ILE A 578 -23.47 15.88 -8.17
CA ILE A 578 -22.34 16.70 -7.69
C ILE A 578 -21.73 17.49 -8.85
N LYS A 579 -21.36 18.76 -8.61
CA LYS A 579 -20.74 19.63 -9.63
C LYS A 579 -19.80 20.64 -9.00
N ARG A 580 -18.52 20.65 -9.39
CA ARG A 580 -17.61 21.76 -9.05
C ARG A 580 -18.01 23.02 -9.84
N VAL A 581 -18.23 24.14 -9.17
CA VAL A 581 -18.67 25.40 -9.77
C VAL A 581 -17.59 26.49 -9.81
N GLN A 582 -16.48 26.28 -9.11
CA GLN A 582 -15.36 27.22 -9.06
C GLN A 582 -14.00 26.51 -9.07
#